data_AF-A0A161UET0-F1
#
_entry.id   AF-A0A161UET0-F1
#
_cell.length_a   1.000
_cell.length_b   1.000
_cell.length_c   1.000
_cell.angle_alpha   90.00
_cell.angle_beta   90.00
_cell.angle_gamma   90.00
#
_symmetry.space_group_name_H-M   'P 1'
#
loop_
_entity.id
_entity.type
_entity.pdbx_description
1 polymer ?
#
loop_
_entity_poly.entity_id
_entity_poly.type
_entity_poly.pdbx_seq_one_letter_code
_entity_poly.pdbx_strand_id
1 'polypeptide(L)'
;MKLSSPVHQLKRQAKLTARESGMPLHAALDQLAQKEGYSSWSHLSVSGSRSGRAQKCLRQLDCGDLVLIAARPGQGKTLFGLELAIQASRAGGESYFLPSSIRLQMF
;
A
#
# COMPACT_ATOMS: atom_id res chain seq x y z
N MET A 1 -6.08 4.47 -10.75
CA MET A 1 -7.18 5.02 -9.91
C MET A 1 -6.58 5.45 -8.57
N LYS A 2 -6.96 6.63 -8.08
CA LYS A 2 -6.54 7.13 -6.75
C LYS A 2 -7.71 6.82 -5.81
N LEU A 3 -7.43 6.13 -4.70
CA LEU A 3 -8.44 5.96 -3.67
C LEU A 3 -8.88 7.32 -3.12
N SER A 4 -10.17 7.48 -2.84
CA SER A 4 -10.69 8.69 -2.19
C SER A 4 -10.12 8.85 -0.78
N SER A 5 -9.92 7.72 -0.09
CA SER A 5 -9.47 7.64 1.29
C SER A 5 -8.48 6.48 1.49
N PRO A 6 -7.59 6.53 2.50
CA PRO A 6 -6.72 5.41 2.85
C PRO A 6 -7.50 4.11 3.12
N VAL A 7 -6.95 2.95 2.71
CA VAL A 7 -7.59 1.62 2.86
C VAL A 7 -8.08 1.33 4.28
N HIS A 8 -7.36 1.78 5.31
CA HIS A 8 -7.77 1.57 6.70
C HIS A 8 -9.02 2.38 7.09
N GLN A 9 -9.20 3.58 6.53
CA GLN A 9 -10.40 4.39 6.73
C GLN A 9 -11.58 3.79 5.99
N LEU A 10 -11.38 3.34 4.75
CA LEU A 10 -12.39 2.61 3.97
C LEU A 10 -12.84 1.35 4.73
N LYS A 11 -11.91 0.57 5.30
CA LYS A 11 -12.23 -0.61 6.10
C LYS A 11 -13.04 -0.26 7.35
N ARG A 12 -12.77 0.89 7.99
CA ARG A 12 -13.56 1.38 9.12
C ARG A 12 -14.96 1.79 8.68
N GLN A 13 -15.09 2.48 7.55
CA GLN A 13 -16.38 2.89 6.99
C GLN A 13 -17.26 1.69 6.68
N ALA A 14 -16.72 0.66 6.02
CA ALA A 14 -17.46 -0.57 5.72
C ALA A 14 -17.96 -1.28 6.99
N LYS A 15 -17.20 -1.24 8.09
CA LYS A 15 -17.66 -1.79 9.38
C LYS A 15 -18.82 -1.00 9.98
N LEU A 16 -18.83 0.32 9.83
CA LEU A 16 -19.95 1.15 10.30
C LEU A 16 -21.20 0.88 9.47
N THR A 17 -21.05 0.86 8.14
CA THR A 17 -22.15 0.52 7.22
C THR A 17 -22.71 -0.87 7.49
N ALA A 18 -21.87 -1.88 7.74
CA ALA A 18 -22.32 -3.23 8.10
C ALA A 18 -23.16 -3.25 9.40
N ARG A 19 -22.81 -2.41 10.38
CA ARG A 19 -23.54 -2.29 11.64
C ARG A 19 -24.87 -1.56 11.48
N GLU A 20 -24.89 -0.49 10.70
CA GLU A 20 -26.08 0.35 10.48
C GLU A 20 -27.12 -0.35 9.59
N SER A 21 -26.68 -1.07 8.57
CA SER A 21 -27.56 -1.75 7.60
C SER A 21 -27.85 -3.21 7.95
N GLY A 22 -27.19 -3.78 8.95
CA GLY A 22 -27.28 -5.20 9.30
C GLY A 22 -26.71 -6.16 8.25
N MET A 23 -26.04 -5.65 7.20
CA MET A 23 -25.48 -6.49 6.14
C MET A 23 -24.18 -7.19 6.57
N PRO A 24 -23.85 -8.35 5.98
CA PRO A 24 -22.57 -9.01 6.22
C PRO A 24 -21.38 -8.11 5.87
N LEU A 25 -20.31 -8.15 6.70
CA LEU A 25 -19.14 -7.27 6.52
C LEU A 25 -18.46 -7.43 5.15
N HIS A 26 -18.41 -8.65 4.60
CA HIS A 26 -17.80 -8.88 3.28
C HIS A 26 -18.57 -8.13 2.18
N ALA A 27 -19.90 -8.16 2.23
CA ALA A 27 -20.75 -7.45 1.29
C ALA A 27 -20.63 -5.93 1.43
N ALA A 28 -20.49 -5.42 2.66
CA ALA A 28 -20.25 -3.99 2.90
C ALA A 28 -18.88 -3.53 2.34
N LEU A 29 -17.86 -4.38 2.46
CA LEU A 29 -16.52 -4.12 1.92
C LEU A 29 -16.52 -4.12 0.38
N ASP A 30 -17.21 -5.08 -0.24
CA ASP A 30 -17.32 -5.15 -1.70
C ASP A 30 -18.15 -4.01 -2.28
N GLN A 31 -19.25 -3.61 -1.63
CA GLN A 31 -20.01 -2.42 -2.01
C GLN A 31 -19.15 -1.15 -1.93
N LEU A 32 -18.34 -1.00 -0.88
CA LEU A 32 -17.44 0.14 -0.76
C LEU A 32 -16.34 0.11 -1.84
N ALA A 33 -15.83 -1.08 -2.18
CA ALA A 33 -14.85 -1.23 -3.25
C ALA A 33 -15.43 -0.86 -4.62
N GLN A 34 -16.66 -1.26 -4.91
CA GLN A 34 -17.38 -0.88 -6.15
C GLN A 34 -17.60 0.62 -6.25
N LYS A 35 -17.93 1.30 -5.12
CA LYS A 35 -18.02 2.77 -5.06
C LYS A 35 -16.69 3.47 -5.37
N GLU A 36 -15.57 2.86 -4.99
CA GLU A 36 -14.22 3.34 -5.31
C GLU A 36 -13.75 2.93 -6.72
N GLY A 37 -14.58 2.23 -7.51
CA GLY A 37 -14.28 1.80 -8.88
C GLY A 37 -13.54 0.46 -8.99
N TYR A 38 -13.51 -0.35 -7.92
CA TYR A 38 -12.89 -1.68 -7.89
C TYR A 38 -13.96 -2.78 -7.91
N SER A 39 -13.69 -3.89 -8.59
CA SER A 39 -14.60 -5.05 -8.67
C SER A 39 -14.87 -5.74 -7.33
N SER A 40 -13.89 -5.76 -6.42
CA SER A 40 -14.02 -6.36 -5.08
C SER A 40 -13.06 -5.72 -4.09
N TRP A 41 -13.30 -5.94 -2.80
CA TRP A 41 -12.41 -5.47 -1.73
C TRP A 41 -11.01 -6.08 -1.85
N SER A 42 -10.90 -7.34 -2.26
CA SER A 42 -9.60 -7.98 -2.52
C SER A 42 -8.81 -7.22 -3.58
N HIS A 43 -9.45 -6.85 -4.70
CA HIS A 43 -8.83 -6.06 -5.76
C HIS A 43 -8.42 -4.65 -5.27
N LEU A 44 -9.27 -4.00 -4.46
CA LEU A 44 -8.97 -2.70 -3.85
C LEU A 44 -7.79 -2.78 -2.89
N SER A 45 -7.75 -3.78 -2.02
CA SER A 45 -6.75 -3.89 -0.95
C SER A 45 -5.32 -4.09 -1.49
N VAL A 46 -5.19 -4.81 -2.61
CA VAL A 46 -3.93 -4.97 -3.36
C VAL A 46 -3.52 -3.65 -4.03
N SER A 47 -4.48 -2.95 -4.62
CA SER A 47 -4.24 -1.72 -5.40
C SER A 47 -4.01 -0.48 -4.53
N GLY A 48 -4.70 -0.43 -3.39
CA GLY A 48 -4.87 0.75 -2.56
C GLY A 48 -3.80 0.94 -1.49
N SER A 49 -3.17 -0.15 -1.05
CA SER A 49 -2.14 -0.12 0.00
C SER A 49 -0.80 0.44 -0.46
N ARG A 50 -0.56 0.53 -1.78
CA ARG A 50 0.77 0.75 -2.37
C ARG A 50 0.93 2.03 -3.18
N SER A 51 -0.16 2.70 -3.55
CA SER A 51 -0.07 3.81 -4.51
C SER A 51 0.52 5.07 -3.89
N GLY A 52 1.81 5.32 -4.14
CA GLY A 52 2.46 6.61 -4.01
C GLY A 52 3.17 6.92 -2.68
N ARG A 53 3.18 6.01 -1.70
CA ARG A 53 3.95 6.22 -0.45
C ARG A 53 5.46 6.31 -0.72
N ALA A 54 6.00 5.32 -1.44
CA ALA A 54 7.41 5.31 -1.81
C ALA A 54 7.76 6.54 -2.67
N GLN A 55 6.92 6.89 -3.64
CA GLN A 55 7.15 8.05 -4.49
C GLN A 55 7.13 9.38 -3.71
N LYS A 56 6.22 9.54 -2.74
CA LYS A 56 6.22 10.71 -1.86
C LYS A 56 7.46 10.79 -0.99
N CYS A 57 7.89 9.66 -0.42
CA CYS A 57 9.11 9.57 0.37
C CYS A 57 10.33 9.92 -0.48
N LEU A 58 10.44 9.35 -1.69
CA LEU A 58 11.56 9.61 -2.60
C LEU A 58 11.68 11.10 -2.98
N ARG A 59 10.55 11.80 -3.17
CA ARG A 59 10.54 13.25 -3.47
C ARG A 59 11.04 14.14 -2.33
N GLN A 60 11.16 13.59 -1.11
CA GLN A 60 11.66 14.30 0.06
C GLN A 60 13.15 14.04 0.31
N LEU A 61 13.80 13.24 -0.53
CA LEU A 61 15.20 12.87 -0.39
C LEU A 61 16.02 13.53 -1.48
N ASP A 62 17.19 14.02 -1.09
CA ASP A 62 18.21 14.53 -2.00
C ASP A 62 19.32 13.50 -2.23
N CYS A 63 20.15 13.76 -3.23
CA CYS A 63 21.30 12.90 -3.52
C CYS A 63 22.28 12.91 -2.34
N GLY A 64 22.62 11.73 -1.83
CA GLY A 64 23.51 11.57 -0.66
C GLY A 64 22.77 11.33 0.66
N ASP A 65 21.44 11.44 0.69
CA ASP A 65 20.66 11.16 1.88
C ASP A 65 20.68 9.67 2.26
N LEU A 66 20.68 9.40 3.56
CA LEU A 66 20.53 8.07 4.14
C LEU A 66 19.17 7.93 4.82
N VAL A 67 18.43 6.89 4.45
CA VAL A 67 17.10 6.59 5.03
C VAL A 67 17.11 5.27 5.78
N LEU A 68 16.63 5.29 7.02
CA LEU A 68 16.40 4.10 7.84
C LEU A 68 14.92 3.71 7.82
N ILE A 69 14.63 2.49 7.34
CA ILE A 69 13.27 1.93 7.30
C ILE A 69 13.14 0.85 8.37
N ALA A 70 12.39 1.13 9.43
CA ALA A 70 12.12 0.20 10.52
C ALA A 70 10.64 -0.23 10.55
N ALA A 71 10.39 -1.53 10.71
CA ALA A 71 9.05 -2.08 10.91
C ALA A 71 9.13 -3.44 11.61
N ARG A 72 8.05 -3.86 12.28
CA ARG A 72 7.93 -5.22 12.83
C ARG A 72 8.01 -6.28 11.71
N PRO A 73 8.38 -7.53 12.01
CA PRO A 73 8.31 -8.61 11.03
C PRO A 73 6.93 -8.67 10.36
N GLY A 74 6.91 -8.83 9.03
CA GLY A 74 5.68 -8.86 8.24
C GLY A 74 5.07 -7.49 7.86
N GLN A 75 5.62 -6.36 8.35
CA GLN A 75 5.06 -5.02 8.08
C GLN A 75 5.60 -4.35 6.80
N GLY A 76 6.11 -5.12 5.85
CA GLY A 76 6.40 -4.62 4.50
C GLY A 76 7.63 -3.69 4.36
N LYS A 77 8.56 -3.64 5.32
CA LYS A 77 9.81 -2.85 5.19
C LYS A 77 10.60 -3.14 3.91
N THR A 78 10.70 -4.42 3.55
CA THR A 78 11.45 -4.87 2.36
C THR A 78 10.72 -4.46 1.09
N LEU A 79 9.40 -4.65 1.06
CA LEU A 79 8.56 -4.23 -0.04
C LEU A 79 8.64 -2.71 -0.26
N PHE A 80 8.60 -1.92 0.81
CA PHE A 80 8.73 -0.47 0.72
C PHE A 80 10.09 -0.03 0.16
N GLY A 81 11.19 -0.69 0.58
CA GLY A 81 12.52 -0.45 0.01
C GLY A 81 12.61 -0.79 -1.48
N LEU A 82 11.99 -1.89 -1.92
CA LEU A 82 11.90 -2.24 -3.34
C LEU A 82 11.05 -1.24 -4.13
N GLU A 83 9.93 -0.77 -3.57
CA GLU A 83 9.12 0.28 -4.19
C GLU A 83 9.93 1.57 -4.36
N LEU A 84 10.73 1.98 -3.37
CA LEU A 84 11.63 3.13 -3.47
C LEU A 84 12.64 2.94 -4.61
N ALA A 85 13.31 1.78 -4.68
CA ALA A 85 14.24 1.46 -5.75
C ALA A 85 13.58 1.58 -7.13
N ILE A 86 12.39 0.98 -7.32
CA ILE A 86 11.62 1.06 -8.57
C ILE A 86 11.26 2.50 -8.92
N GLN A 87 10.85 3.31 -7.94
CA GLN A 87 10.53 4.73 -8.20
C GLN A 87 11.78 5.53 -8.59
N ALA A 88 12.94 5.23 -7.99
CA ALA A 88 14.22 5.83 -8.37
C ALA A 88 14.63 5.42 -9.79
N SER A 89 14.48 4.15 -10.16
CA SER A 89 14.72 3.69 -11.54
C SER A 89 13.84 4.40 -12.55
N ARG A 90 12.55 4.57 -12.22
CA ARG A 90 11.59 5.29 -13.06
C ARG A 90 11.92 6.78 -13.21
N ALA A 91 12.61 7.37 -12.23
CA ALA A 91 13.10 8.74 -12.29
C ALA A 91 14.43 8.87 -13.06
N GLY A 92 14.96 7.76 -13.62
CA GLY A 92 16.19 7.74 -14.41
C GLY A 92 17.46 7.43 -13.60
N GLY A 93 17.34 7.12 -12.31
CA GLY A 93 18.48 6.72 -11.48
C GLY A 93 18.78 5.23 -11.56
N GLU A 94 20.03 4.83 -11.32
CA GLU A 94 20.35 3.42 -11.10
C GLU A 94 19.99 3.02 -9.67
N SER A 95 19.50 1.80 -9.49
CA SER A 95 19.08 1.30 -8.19
C SER A 95 19.57 -0.12 -7.96
N TYR A 96 20.19 -0.36 -6.81
CA TYR A 96 20.70 -1.66 -6.43
C TYR A 96 19.98 -2.17 -5.19
N PHE A 97 19.66 -3.46 -5.17
CA PHE A 97 19.05 -4.11 -4.02
C PHE A 97 19.98 -5.21 -3.50
N LEU A 98 20.38 -5.09 -2.23
CA LEU A 98 21.30 -6.00 -1.57
C LEU A 98 20.52 -6.78 -0.49
N PRO A 99 20.04 -8.00 -0.79
CA PRO A 99 19.31 -8.81 0.18
C PRO A 99 20.28 -9.38 1.23
N SER A 100 20.05 -9.04 2.50
CA SER A 100 20.74 -9.69 3.63
C SER A 100 19.97 -10.88 4.22
N SER A 101 18.72 -11.11 3.78
CA SER A 101 17.86 -12.19 4.26
C SER A 101 17.00 -12.73 3.12
N ILE A 102 17.07 -14.05 2.87
CA ILE A 102 16.43 -14.76 1.74
C ILE A 102 14.90 -14.94 1.88
N ARG A 103 14.25 -14.39 2.92
CA ARG A 103 12.78 -14.46 3.01
C ARG A 103 12.10 -13.31 2.28
N LEU A 104 11.88 -13.51 0.98
CA LEU A 104 10.79 -12.86 0.25
C LEU A 104 9.50 -13.64 0.49
N GLN A 105 8.91 -13.51 1.69
CA GLN A 105 7.51 -13.92 1.86
C GLN A 105 6.63 -12.84 1.22
N MET A 106 6.16 -13.11 0.01
CA MET A 106 4.98 -12.44 -0.54
C MET A 106 3.80 -12.79 0.36
N PHE A 107 3.16 -11.77 0.94
CA PHE A 107 1.82 -11.89 1.52
C PHE A 107 0.78 -11.78 0.41
#